data_AF-A0A951JGG6-F1
#
_entry.id   AF-A0A951JGG6-F1
#
_cell.length_a   1.000
_cell.length_b   1.000
_cell.length_c   1.000
_cell.angle_alpha   90.00
_cell.angle_beta   90.00
_cell.angle_gamma   90.00
#
_symmetry.space_group_name_H-M   'P 1'
#
loop_
_entity.id
_entity.type
_entity.pdbx_description
1 polymer ?
#
loop_
_entity_poly.entity_id
_entity_poly.type
_entity_poly.pdbx_seq_one_letter_code
_entity_poly.pdbx_strand_id
1 'polypeptide(L)'
;MDPKERSLIPGTVDLLVLRALTTGPLHGFGVSRVLLGRSDGMLEVKDAALYQALHRLEEQRMVTSSWGLSENNRRAKFYAITARGRRHLEREAGVFRAQAGAVLRVLGDEA
;
A
#
# COMPACT_ATOMS: atom_id res chain seq x y z
N MET A 1 -9.75 -18.87 -11.52
CA MET A 1 -8.56 -18.00 -11.37
C MET A 1 -7.85 -18.41 -10.10
N ASP A 2 -6.59 -18.84 -10.22
CA ASP A 2 -5.83 -19.34 -9.08
C ASP A 2 -5.37 -18.18 -8.16
N PRO A 3 -5.46 -18.29 -6.82
CA PRO A 3 -5.03 -17.26 -5.86
C PRO A 3 -3.53 -16.90 -5.92
N LYS A 4 -2.75 -17.59 -6.75
CA LYS A 4 -1.33 -17.34 -7.02
C LYS A 4 -1.10 -16.21 -8.02
N GLU A 5 -2.09 -15.87 -8.85
CA GLU A 5 -1.92 -14.92 -9.97
C GLU A 5 -2.07 -13.44 -9.57
N ARG A 6 -2.50 -13.13 -8.33
CA ARG A 6 -2.67 -11.75 -7.83
C ARG A 6 -1.51 -11.27 -6.95
N SER A 7 -0.33 -11.88 -7.05
CA SER A 7 0.82 -11.44 -6.27
C SER A 7 1.34 -10.12 -6.82
N LEU A 8 1.08 -9.03 -6.10
CA LEU A 8 1.67 -7.73 -6.41
C LEU A 8 3.20 -7.83 -6.37
N ILE A 9 3.86 -7.09 -7.26
CA ILE A 9 5.31 -6.96 -7.25
C ILE A 9 5.73 -6.35 -5.89
N PRO A 10 6.77 -6.86 -5.21
CA PRO A 10 7.16 -6.42 -3.87
C PRO A 10 7.38 -4.90 -3.66
N GLY A 11 7.56 -4.10 -4.72
CA GLY A 11 7.58 -2.63 -4.64
C GLY A 11 6.22 -1.93 -4.83
N THR A 12 5.26 -2.59 -5.48
CA THR A 12 3.90 -2.05 -5.67
C THR A 12 3.12 -2.06 -4.37
N VAL A 13 3.32 -3.06 -3.50
CA VAL A 13 2.66 -3.10 -2.19
C VAL A 13 3.11 -1.92 -1.31
N ASP A 14 4.41 -1.62 -1.29
CA ASP A 14 4.96 -0.49 -0.52
C ASP A 14 4.33 0.84 -0.95
N LEU A 15 4.20 1.05 -2.27
CA LEU A 15 3.55 2.22 -2.85
C LEU A 15 2.08 2.34 -2.42
N LEU A 16 1.35 1.23 -2.47
CA LEU A 16 -0.07 1.18 -2.09
C LEU A 16 -0.25 1.44 -0.59
N VAL A 17 0.59 0.87 0.26
CA VAL A 17 0.61 1.11 1.71
C VAL A 17 0.84 2.60 2.00
N LEU A 18 1.86 3.21 1.38
CA LEU A 18 2.11 4.65 1.54
C LEU A 18 0.92 5.48 1.07
N ARG A 19 0.29 5.10 -0.06
CA ARG A 19 -0.91 5.78 -0.56
C ARG A 19 -2.07 5.69 0.42
N ALA A 20 -2.32 4.54 1.03
CA ALA A 20 -3.36 4.37 2.04
C ALA A 20 -3.11 5.26 3.26
N LEU A 21 -1.88 5.30 3.77
CA LEU A 21 -1.50 6.13 4.94
C LEU A 21 -1.56 7.64 4.68
N THR A 22 -1.80 8.09 3.44
CA THR A 22 -2.04 9.52 3.17
C THR A 22 -3.37 10.02 3.69
N THR A 23 -4.34 9.13 3.97
CA THR A 23 -5.65 9.51 4.55
C THR A 23 -5.59 9.72 6.06
N GLY A 24 -4.49 9.33 6.71
CA GLY A 24 -4.30 9.41 8.15
C GLY A 24 -3.60 8.18 8.72
N PRO A 25 -3.27 8.18 10.03
CA PRO A 25 -2.69 7.00 10.68
C PRO A 25 -3.65 5.80 10.67
N LEU A 26 -3.15 4.62 10.32
CA LEU A 26 -3.96 3.38 10.23
C LEU A 26 -3.20 2.20 10.84
N HIS A 27 -3.93 1.27 11.46
CA HIS A 27 -3.39 -0.06 11.76
C HIS A 27 -3.44 -0.96 10.52
N GLY A 28 -2.74 -2.10 10.54
CA GLY A 28 -2.60 -3.01 9.38
C GLY A 28 -3.94 -3.35 8.70
N PHE A 29 -4.93 -3.81 9.46
CA PHE A 29 -6.27 -4.08 8.90
C PHE A 29 -6.93 -2.84 8.26
N GLY A 30 -6.75 -1.65 8.81
CA GLY A 30 -7.24 -0.40 8.22
C GLY A 30 -6.60 -0.11 6.86
N VAL A 31 -5.30 -0.40 6.71
CA VAL A 31 -4.61 -0.30 5.41
C VAL A 31 -5.23 -1.27 4.40
N SER A 32 -5.40 -2.55 4.73
CA SER A 32 -6.05 -3.53 3.83
C SER A 32 -7.44 -3.08 3.41
N ARG A 33 -8.25 -2.56 4.35
CA ARG A 33 -9.60 -2.05 4.07
C ARG A 33 -9.60 -0.88 3.09
N VAL A 34 -8.67 0.07 3.25
CA VAL A 34 -8.53 1.20 2.33
C VAL A 34 -8.14 0.73 0.93
N LEU A 35 -7.22 -0.24 0.82
CA LEU A 35 -6.78 -0.77 -0.48
C LEU A 35 -7.89 -1.54 -1.20
N LEU A 36 -8.61 -2.39 -0.47
CA LEU A 36 -9.74 -3.14 -1.01
C LEU A 36 -10.85 -2.19 -1.48
N GLY A 37 -11.20 -1.19 -0.66
CA GLY A 37 -12.25 -0.23 -0.99
C GLY A 37 -11.90 0.69 -2.17
N ARG A 38 -10.63 1.08 -2.33
CA ARG A 38 -10.18 1.94 -3.44
C ARG A 38 -9.99 1.21 -4.77
N SER A 39 -10.04 -0.11 -4.76
CA SER A 39 -9.84 -0.95 -5.94
C SER A 39 -11.11 -1.66 -6.37
N ASP A 40 -12.28 -1.21 -5.90
CA ASP A 40 -13.58 -1.85 -6.13
C ASP A 40 -13.55 -3.36 -5.81
N GLY A 41 -12.83 -3.73 -4.75
CA GLY A 41 -12.66 -5.11 -4.31
C GLY A 41 -11.68 -5.94 -5.13
N MET A 42 -11.03 -5.39 -6.15
CA MET A 42 -10.13 -6.13 -7.04
C MET A 42 -8.74 -6.37 -6.43
N LEU A 43 -8.28 -5.48 -5.56
CA LEU A 43 -6.97 -5.56 -4.95
C LEU A 43 -7.08 -5.97 -3.48
N GLU A 44 -6.87 -7.27 -3.26
CA GLU A 44 -6.72 -7.85 -1.92
C GLU A 44 -5.24 -8.06 -1.62
N VAL A 45 -4.69 -7.29 -0.68
CA VAL A 45 -3.32 -7.49 -0.21
C VAL A 45 -3.33 -8.51 0.91
N LYS A 46 -2.62 -9.63 0.70
CA LYS A 46 -2.41 -10.66 1.71
C LYS A 46 -1.68 -10.08 2.92
N ASP A 47 -2.10 -10.47 4.12
CA ASP A 47 -1.53 -10.00 5.39
C ASP A 47 0.00 -10.12 5.43
N ALA A 48 0.55 -11.27 5.02
CA ALA A 48 2.00 -11.47 5.01
C ALA A 48 2.75 -10.42 4.17
N ALA A 49 2.23 -10.12 2.97
CA ALA A 49 2.84 -9.12 2.08
C ALA A 49 2.67 -7.69 2.64
N LEU A 50 1.51 -7.39 3.22
CA LEU A 50 1.24 -6.11 3.86
C LEU A 50 2.21 -5.84 5.01
N TYR A 51 2.33 -6.79 5.94
CA TYR A 51 3.18 -6.59 7.11
C TYR A 51 4.66 -6.56 6.73
N GLN A 52 5.10 -7.35 5.74
CA GLN A 52 6.46 -7.22 5.19
C GLN A 52 6.71 -5.82 4.59
N ALA A 53 5.75 -5.26 3.86
CA ALA A 53 5.83 -3.89 3.34
C ALA A 53 5.92 -2.85 4.46
N LEU A 54 5.05 -2.95 5.48
CA LEU A 54 5.07 -2.06 6.65
C LEU A 54 6.41 -2.12 7.39
N HIS A 55 6.98 -3.31 7.56
CA HIS A 55 8.29 -3.50 8.17
C HIS A 55 9.40 -2.81 7.35
N ARG A 56 9.47 -3.06 6.04
CA ARG A 56 10.46 -2.40 5.16
C ARG A 56 10.32 -0.87 5.18
N LEU A 57 9.11 -0.36 5.08
CA LEU A 57 8.84 1.08 5.08
C LEU A 57 9.22 1.73 6.42
N GLU A 58 9.05 1.02 7.54
CA GLU A 58 9.45 1.47 8.87
C GLU A 58 10.98 1.49 9.00
N GLU A 59 11.66 0.43 8.58
CA GLU A 59 13.14 0.36 8.53
C GLU A 59 13.73 1.49 7.68
N GLN A 60 13.09 1.82 6.56
CA GLN A 60 13.49 2.90 5.65
C GLN A 60 13.05 4.31 6.13
N ARG A 61 12.43 4.40 7.31
CA ARG A 61 11.89 5.64 7.93
C ARG A 61 10.88 6.37 7.04
N MET A 62 10.19 5.64 6.17
CA MET A 62 9.11 6.15 5.33
C MET A 62 7.77 6.17 6.07
N VAL A 63 7.62 5.32 7.08
CA VAL A 63 6.53 5.35 8.05
C VAL A 63 7.08 5.34 9.47
N THR A 64 6.30 5.87 10.41
CA THR A 64 6.50 5.70 11.86
C THR A 64 5.38 4.86 12.42
N SER A 65 5.59 4.24 13.58
CA SER A 65 4.53 3.51 14.27
C SER A 65 4.34 3.93 15.72
N SER A 66 3.14 3.66 16.22
CA SER A 66 2.78 3.83 17.63
C SER A 66 1.76 2.77 18.02
N TRP A 67 1.75 2.38 19.30
CA TRP A 67 0.70 1.52 19.83
C TRP A 67 -0.50 2.38 20.24
N GLY A 68 -1.70 1.92 19.92
CA GLY A 68 -2.96 2.56 20.29
C GLY A 68 -4.08 1.54 20.48
N LEU A 69 -5.26 2.03 20.83
CA LEU A 69 -6.48 1.23 20.89
C LEU A 69 -7.22 1.35 19.55
N SER A 70 -7.61 0.21 18.96
CA SER A 70 -8.50 0.17 17.80
C SER A 70 -9.95 0.41 18.20
N GLU A 71 -10.83 0.54 17.21
CA GLU A 71 -12.27 0.79 17.39
C GLU A 71 -12.98 -0.27 18.26
N ASN A 72 -12.44 -1.49 18.31
CA ASN A 72 -12.93 -2.59 19.16
C ASN A 72 -12.16 -2.73 20.49
N ASN A 73 -11.51 -1.66 20.94
CA ASN A 73 -10.75 -1.57 22.20
C ASN A 73 -9.61 -2.61 22.32
N ARG A 74 -9.07 -3.06 21.18
CA ARG A 74 -7.90 -3.94 21.15
C ARG A 74 -6.64 -3.12 20.93
N ARG A 75 -5.52 -3.56 21.52
CA ARG A 75 -4.23 -2.91 21.27
C ARG A 75 -3.77 -3.23 19.84
N ALA A 76 -3.50 -2.20 19.05
CA ALA A 76 -3.04 -2.31 17.67
C ALA A 76 -1.84 -1.39 17.42
N LYS A 77 -0.97 -1.79 16.49
CA LYS A 77 0.12 -0.95 15.99
C LYS A 77 -0.42 -0.09 14.84
N PHE A 78 -0.41 1.22 15.02
CA PHE A 78 -0.79 2.22 14.03
C PHE A 78 0.45 2.74 13.33
N TYR A 79 0.32 3.00 12.04
CA TYR A 79 1.38 3.52 11.18
C TYR A 79 0.99 4.88 10.64
N ALA A 80 1.95 5.78 10.51
CA ALA A 80 1.76 7.10 9.91
C ALA A 80 2.87 7.37 8.90
N ILE A 81 2.50 7.94 7.75
CA ILE A 81 3.47 8.27 6.70
C ILE A 81 4.31 9.49 7.10
N THR A 82 5.63 9.41 6.90
CA THR A 82 6.56 10.52 7.16
C THR A 82 6.66 11.45 5.95
N ALA A 83 7.29 12.62 6.12
CA ALA A 83 7.62 13.49 5.00
C ALA A 83 8.52 12.79 3.95
N ARG A 84 9.43 11.90 4.38
CA ARG A 84 10.24 11.08 3.48
C ARG A 84 9.38 10.10 2.70
N GLY A 85 8.45 9.42 3.37
CA GLY A 85 7.50 8.51 2.73
C GLY A 85 6.62 9.21 1.69
N ARG A 86 6.11 10.41 1.99
CA ARG A 86 5.32 11.20 1.03
C ARG A 86 6.11 11.53 -0.23
N ARG A 87 7.35 12.03 -0.08
CA ARG A 87 8.21 12.31 -1.23
C ARG A 87 8.53 11.07 -2.06
N HIS A 88 8.73 9.92 -1.40
CA HIS A 88 8.96 8.66 -2.11
C HIS A 88 7.71 8.22 -2.89
N LEU A 89 6.53 8.25 -2.24
CA LEU A 89 5.24 7.96 -2.88
C LEU A 89 5.03 8.82 -4.14
N GLU A 90 5.28 10.13 -4.07
CA GLU A 90 5.10 11.02 -5.22
C GLU A 90 5.97 10.62 -6.43
N ARG A 91 7.26 10.32 -6.18
CA ARG A 91 8.19 9.90 -7.24
C ARG A 91 7.81 8.54 -7.83
N GLU A 92 7.66 7.54 -6.98
CA GLU A 92 7.40 6.17 -7.42
C GLU A 92 6.02 6.02 -8.06
N ALA A 93 5.02 6.78 -7.61
CA ALA A 93 3.70 6.78 -8.25
C ALA A 93 3.75 7.36 -9.67
N GLY A 94 4.61 8.34 -9.94
CA GLY A 94 4.85 8.85 -11.29
C GLY A 94 5.45 7.78 -12.19
N VAL A 95 6.54 7.15 -11.72
CA VAL A 95 7.23 6.07 -12.44
C VAL A 95 6.29 4.91 -12.73
N PHE A 96 5.55 4.43 -11.72
CA PHE A 96 4.63 3.31 -11.87
C PHE A 96 3.51 3.60 -12.87
N ARG A 97 2.92 4.81 -12.84
CA ARG A 97 1.88 5.19 -13.83
C ARG A 97 2.42 5.19 -15.26
N ALA A 98 3.64 5.69 -15.46
CA ALA A 98 4.27 5.69 -16.78
C ALA A 98 4.51 4.26 -17.29
N GLN A 99 5.00 3.38 -16.41
CA GLN A 99 5.22 1.95 -16.72
C GLN A 99 3.91 1.23 -17.01
N ALA A 100 2.89 1.40 -16.17
CA ALA A 100 1.56 0.81 -16.37
C ALA A 100 0.94 1.26 -17.69
N GLY A 101 1.00 2.57 -17.99
CA GLY A 101 0.52 3.10 -19.27
C GLY A 101 1.30 2.55 -20.48
N ALA A 102 2.60 2.29 -20.35
CA ALA A 102 3.38 1.65 -21.41
C ALA A 102 2.95 0.21 -21.67
N VAL A 103 2.68 -0.56 -20.60
CA VAL A 103 2.16 -1.94 -20.71
C VAL A 103 0.78 -1.94 -21.36
N LEU A 104 -0.14 -1.09 -20.91
CA LEU A 104 -1.49 -1.00 -21.48
C LEU A 104 -1.47 -0.68 -22.98
N ARG A 105 -0.62 0.26 -23.40
CA ARG A 105 -0.43 0.55 -24.85
C ARG A 105 0.06 -0.65 -25.65
N VAL A 106 0.98 -1.45 -25.10
CA VAL A 106 1.46 -2.68 -25.78
C VAL A 106 0.36 -3.73 -25.88
N LEU A 107 -0.53 -3.79 -24.89
CA LEU A 107 -1.67 -4.71 -24.87
C LEU A 107 -2.83 -4.28 -25.80
N GLY A 108 -2.76 -3.11 -26.41
CA GLY A 108 -3.80 -2.59 -27.32
C GLY A 108 -4.97 -1.91 -26.60
N ASP A 109 -4.85 -1.68 -25.29
CA ASP A 109 -5.80 -0.90 -24.52
C ASP A 109 -5.44 0.58 -24.68
N GLU A 110 -5.94 1.21 -25.75
CA GLU A 110 -5.97 2.68 -25.83
C GLU A 110 -7.01 3.21 -24.84
N ALA A 111 -6.59 4.16 -24.01
CA ALA A 111 -7.46 4.86 -23.07
C ALA A 111 -8.42 5.80 -23.79
#